data_AF-A0A2E8S5P4-F1
#
_entry.id   AF-A0A2E8S5P4-F1
#
_cell.length_a   1.000
_cell.length_b   1.000
_cell.length_c   1.000
_cell.angle_alpha   90.00
_cell.angle_beta   90.00
_cell.angle_gamma   90.00
#
_symmetry.space_group_name_H-M   'P 1'
#
loop_
_entity.id
_entity.type
_entity.pdbx_description
1 polymer ?
#
loop_
_entity_poly.entity_id
_entity_poly.type
_entity_poly.pdbx_seq_one_letter_code
_entity_poly.pdbx_strand_id
1 'polypeptide(L)'
;MLSDGMIVQVRGTCSLSKSIVERLLYLEAKVSTPLCNSLSKQHISLIKHTQAELMETDGDYVISLDNSLGDLVVGKDLIIHDMISDGFQSMWSSKVFHDWINGNTSLPRGTHWWVGQSDVADAIARLGLHAQKVENMHICGRRGWDIEETYDEFTHLWSRSKSGQSGQFTSELLEPKPPPNVRVKPIENSTNERPKISDLHEALLKSDGQGWRPAQNLRVALMHFFAGVMS
;
A
#
# COMPACT_ATOMS: atom_id res chain seq x y z
N MET A 1 6.85 8.51 22.02
CA MET A 1 8.31 8.71 21.94
C MET A 1 8.83 7.62 21.02
N LEU A 2 9.56 7.97 19.95
CA LEU A 2 10.32 7.01 19.18
C LEU A 2 11.19 6.23 20.17
N SER A 3 11.24 4.91 20.08
CA SER A 3 12.16 4.11 20.89
C SER A 3 13.57 4.41 20.40
N ASP A 4 14.20 5.40 21.04
CA ASP A 4 15.52 5.88 20.67
C ASP A 4 16.50 4.70 20.57
N GLY A 5 17.01 4.45 19.36
CA GLY A 5 17.98 3.39 19.08
C GLY A 5 17.45 2.04 18.61
N MET A 6 16.13 1.81 18.54
CA MET A 6 15.60 0.54 18.02
C MET A 6 15.84 0.38 16.51
N ILE A 7 16.31 -0.79 16.11
CA ILE A 7 16.52 -1.17 14.71
C ILE A 7 15.32 -1.99 14.24
N VAL A 8 14.60 -1.50 13.24
CA VAL A 8 13.54 -2.27 12.58
C VAL A 8 14.15 -3.07 11.43
N GLN A 9 14.06 -4.40 11.48
CA GLN A 9 14.50 -5.27 10.40
C GLN A 9 13.33 -5.60 9.47
N VAL A 10 13.48 -5.33 8.17
CA VAL A 10 12.49 -5.70 7.15
C VAL A 10 13.05 -6.81 6.29
N ARG A 11 12.44 -8.00 6.37
CA ARG A 11 12.80 -9.19 5.58
C ARG A 11 11.88 -9.34 4.38
N GLY A 12 12.48 -9.64 3.22
CA GLY A 12 11.81 -9.67 1.92
C GLY A 12 12.34 -8.59 0.96
N THR A 13 12.07 -8.80 -0.33
CA THR A 13 12.58 -7.94 -1.42
C THR A 13 11.50 -7.48 -2.41
N CYS A 14 10.22 -7.73 -2.10
CA CYS A 14 9.09 -7.32 -2.93
C CYS A 14 8.83 -5.80 -2.87
N SER A 15 7.96 -5.29 -3.74
CA SER A 15 7.61 -3.86 -3.79
C SER A 15 7.16 -3.30 -2.44
N LEU A 16 6.29 -4.03 -1.72
CA LEU A 16 5.81 -3.62 -0.41
C LEU A 16 6.95 -3.52 0.62
N SER A 17 7.90 -4.46 0.61
CA SER A 17 9.08 -4.39 1.50
C SER A 17 9.92 -3.14 1.24
N LYS A 18 10.07 -2.76 -0.04
CA LYS A 18 10.75 -1.52 -0.44
C LYS A 18 9.99 -0.30 0.11
N SER A 19 8.68 -0.21 -0.09
CA SER A 19 7.87 0.90 0.42
C SER A 19 7.89 1.01 1.94
N ILE A 20 7.90 -0.11 2.67
CA ILE A 20 8.03 -0.12 4.13
C ILE A 20 9.38 0.46 4.55
N VAL A 21 10.49 0.01 3.94
CA VAL A 21 11.82 0.54 4.25
C VAL A 21 11.90 2.03 3.95
N GLU A 22 11.46 2.46 2.76
CA GLU A 22 11.44 3.88 2.40
C GLU A 22 10.65 4.70 3.43
N ARG A 23 9.50 4.20 3.86
CA ARG A 23 8.67 4.87 4.86
C ARG A 23 9.35 4.94 6.23
N LEU A 24 10.00 3.87 6.67
CA LEU A 24 10.79 3.86 7.91
C LEU A 24 11.94 4.88 7.85
N LEU A 25 12.65 4.96 6.73
CA LEU A 25 13.71 5.96 6.53
C LEU A 25 13.16 7.40 6.57
N TYR A 26 11.99 7.65 5.96
CA TYR A 26 11.32 8.96 6.07
C TYR A 26 10.86 9.31 7.49
N LEU A 27 10.68 8.31 8.35
CA LEU A 27 10.40 8.48 9.77
C LEU A 27 11.68 8.53 10.61
N GLU A 28 12.84 8.70 9.95
CA GLU A 28 14.17 8.82 10.55
C GLU A 28 14.60 7.61 11.39
N ALA A 29 14.14 6.42 11.00
CA ALA A 29 14.43 5.18 11.71
C ALA A 29 15.77 4.55 11.34
N LYS A 30 16.27 3.69 12.23
CA LYS A 30 17.35 2.73 11.94
C LYS A 30 16.75 1.47 11.33
N VAL A 31 17.17 1.10 10.13
CA VAL A 31 16.54 0.02 9.35
C VAL A 31 17.57 -1.00 8.89
N SER A 32 17.32 -2.28 9.17
CA SER A 32 18.08 -3.41 8.61
C SER A 32 17.27 -4.08 7.50
N THR A 33 17.86 -4.30 6.33
CA THR A 33 17.14 -4.86 5.18
C THR A 33 18.09 -5.47 4.14
N PRO A 34 17.70 -6.55 3.43
CA PRO A 34 18.45 -7.06 2.29
C PRO A 34 18.52 -6.06 1.11
N LEU A 35 17.71 -5.00 1.12
CA LEU A 35 17.66 -3.97 0.08
C LEU A 35 18.67 -2.81 0.31
N CYS A 36 19.56 -2.91 1.30
CA CYS A 36 20.44 -1.81 1.71
C CYS A 36 21.27 -1.22 0.55
N ASN A 37 21.80 -2.07 -0.32
CA ASN A 37 22.66 -1.66 -1.43
C ASN A 37 21.92 -0.89 -2.54
N SER A 38 20.66 -1.23 -2.81
CA SER A 38 19.86 -0.53 -3.82
C SER A 38 19.31 0.79 -3.26
N LEU A 39 18.84 0.77 -2.02
CA LEU A 39 18.21 1.93 -1.38
C LEU A 39 19.20 3.00 -0.93
N SER A 40 20.39 2.62 -0.46
CA SER A 40 21.46 3.59 -0.10
C SER A 40 21.82 4.51 -1.26
N LYS A 41 21.84 3.99 -2.49
CA LYS A 41 22.09 4.78 -3.70
C LYS A 41 20.91 5.70 -4.03
N GLN A 42 19.68 5.18 -3.95
CA GLN A 42 18.46 5.92 -4.30
C GLN A 42 18.19 7.07 -3.31
N HIS A 43 18.47 6.86 -2.02
CA HIS A 43 18.10 7.78 -0.92
C HIS A 43 19.31 8.41 -0.22
N ILE A 44 20.44 8.53 -0.93
CA ILE A 44 21.70 9.01 -0.34
C ILE A 44 21.58 10.39 0.33
N SER A 45 20.80 11.31 -0.26
CA SER A 45 20.61 12.66 0.29
C SER A 45 19.78 12.64 1.57
N LEU A 46 18.74 11.79 1.64
CA LEU A 46 17.92 11.63 2.84
C LEU A 46 18.79 11.12 3.99
N ILE A 47 19.52 10.03 3.77
CA ILE A 47 20.36 9.38 4.78
C ILE A 47 21.47 10.33 5.25
N LYS A 48 22.07 11.13 4.36
CA LYS A 48 23.13 12.09 4.73
C LYS A 48 22.66 13.26 5.58
N HIS A 49 21.37 13.60 5.54
CA HIS A 49 20.85 14.84 6.11
C HIS A 49 19.76 14.64 7.16
N THR A 50 19.49 13.39 7.57
CA THR A 50 18.50 13.03 8.61
C THR A 50 19.13 12.04 9.60
N GLN A 51 18.37 11.63 10.62
CA GLN A 51 18.80 10.57 11.55
C GLN A 51 18.55 9.15 11.04
N ALA A 52 18.05 9.00 9.80
CA ALA A 52 17.81 7.70 9.20
C ALA A 52 19.13 6.95 8.94
N GLU A 53 19.19 5.69 9.37
CA GLU A 53 20.38 4.85 9.22
C GLU A 53 20.02 3.50 8.61
N LEU A 54 20.84 3.02 7.66
CA LEU A 54 20.78 1.64 7.20
C LEU A 54 21.80 0.81 7.98
N MET A 55 21.32 -0.26 8.62
CA MET A 55 22.11 -1.11 9.51
C MET A 55 22.43 -2.44 8.84
N GLU A 56 23.63 -2.98 9.09
CA GLU A 56 24.03 -4.32 8.66
C GLU A 56 23.77 -5.40 9.72
N THR A 57 23.39 -5.00 10.94
CA THR A 57 23.07 -5.90 12.05
C THR A 57 21.63 -6.39 11.98
N ASP A 58 21.33 -7.45 12.72
CA ASP A 58 19.94 -7.83 12.97
C ASP A 58 19.19 -6.73 13.71
N GLY A 59 17.87 -6.69 13.52
CA GLY A 59 17.01 -5.70 14.16
C GLY A 59 16.37 -6.21 15.44
N ASP A 60 15.97 -5.28 16.30
CA ASP A 60 15.26 -5.53 17.54
C ASP A 60 13.80 -5.92 17.29
N TYR A 61 13.21 -5.45 16.19
CA TYR A 61 11.86 -5.80 15.74
C TYR A 61 11.86 -6.21 14.28
N VAL A 62 11.36 -7.40 13.99
CA VAL A 62 11.44 -8.04 12.68
C VAL A 62 10.08 -8.06 11.98
N ILE A 63 9.99 -7.33 10.87
CA ILE A 63 8.88 -7.38 9.91
C ILE A 63 9.23 -8.37 8.81
N SER A 64 8.44 -9.44 8.67
CA SER A 64 8.65 -10.50 7.69
C SER A 64 7.62 -10.44 6.56
N LEU A 65 8.11 -10.31 5.32
CA LEU A 65 7.34 -10.41 4.07
C LEU A 65 7.71 -11.64 3.24
N ASP A 66 8.61 -12.50 3.72
CA ASP A 66 9.06 -13.71 3.03
C ASP A 66 8.60 -15.00 3.73
N ASN A 67 7.67 -14.88 4.68
CA ASN A 67 7.17 -15.95 5.56
C ASN A 67 8.22 -16.52 6.53
N SER A 68 9.39 -15.89 6.66
CA SER A 68 10.31 -16.20 7.76
C SER A 68 9.71 -15.78 9.11
N LEU A 69 10.25 -16.32 10.21
CA LEU A 69 9.84 -15.91 11.55
C LEU A 69 10.23 -14.45 11.81
N GLY A 70 9.32 -13.70 12.42
CA GLY A 70 9.52 -12.33 12.87
C GLY A 70 8.46 -11.93 13.89
N ASP A 71 8.58 -10.74 14.45
CA ASP A 71 7.62 -10.16 15.38
C ASP A 71 6.30 -9.78 14.71
N LEU A 72 6.36 -9.46 13.41
CA LEU A 72 5.21 -9.25 12.54
C LEU A 72 5.42 -10.00 11.22
N VAL A 73 4.60 -11.02 10.96
CA VAL A 73 4.62 -11.76 9.69
C VAL A 73 3.43 -11.33 8.83
N VAL A 74 3.72 -10.63 7.73
CA VAL A 74 2.70 -10.19 6.76
C VAL A 74 2.14 -11.41 6.03
N GLY A 75 0.80 -11.50 5.94
CA GLY A 75 0.08 -12.66 5.42
C GLY A 75 -0.32 -13.69 6.48
N LYS A 76 0.23 -13.61 7.70
CA LYS A 76 -0.15 -14.46 8.84
C LYS A 76 -0.70 -13.64 10.00
N ASP A 77 0.10 -12.72 10.53
CA ASP A 77 -0.26 -11.90 11.67
C ASP A 77 -1.01 -10.64 11.24
N LEU A 78 -0.64 -10.09 10.07
CA LEU A 78 -1.33 -9.01 9.39
C LEU A 78 -1.80 -9.45 8.01
N ILE A 79 -3.11 -9.50 7.80
CA ILE A 79 -3.74 -9.96 6.55
C ILE A 79 -4.14 -8.74 5.71
N ILE A 80 -3.54 -8.61 4.54
CA ILE A 80 -3.80 -7.53 3.58
C ILE A 80 -4.92 -7.92 2.62
N HIS A 81 -5.92 -7.06 2.47
CA HIS A 81 -7.04 -7.22 1.54
C HIS A 81 -7.04 -6.09 0.50
N ASP A 82 -7.37 -6.42 -0.74
CA ASP A 82 -7.65 -5.46 -1.82
C ASP A 82 -6.54 -4.39 -2.01
N MET A 83 -5.26 -4.77 -1.89
CA MET A 83 -4.17 -3.83 -2.09
C MET A 83 -3.93 -3.55 -3.58
N ILE A 84 -3.76 -2.28 -3.90
CA ILE A 84 -3.29 -1.79 -5.20
C ILE A 84 -1.78 -1.55 -5.06
N SER A 85 -0.97 -2.41 -5.70
CA SER A 85 0.49 -2.25 -5.71
C SER A 85 0.95 -1.10 -6.59
N ASP A 86 2.16 -0.61 -6.37
CA ASP A 86 2.85 0.36 -7.24
C ASP A 86 3.69 -0.33 -8.33
N GLY A 87 3.38 -1.57 -8.70
CA GLY A 87 4.18 -2.32 -9.67
C GLY A 87 3.67 -3.74 -9.94
N PHE A 88 4.44 -4.51 -10.70
CA PHE A 88 4.17 -5.92 -10.96
C PHE A 88 4.59 -6.80 -9.78
N GLN A 89 3.71 -7.74 -9.41
CA GLN A 89 3.99 -8.86 -8.50
C GLN A 89 4.27 -8.49 -7.04
N SER A 90 3.22 -8.12 -6.33
CA SER A 90 3.12 -8.39 -4.89
C SER A 90 2.11 -9.51 -4.69
N MET A 91 2.41 -10.50 -3.84
CA MET A 91 1.46 -11.57 -3.51
C MET A 91 0.19 -11.06 -2.84
N TRP A 92 0.23 -9.82 -2.32
CA TRP A 92 -0.92 -9.13 -1.73
C TRP A 92 -1.62 -8.17 -2.69
N SER A 93 -1.09 -7.98 -3.91
CA SER A 93 -1.74 -7.14 -4.92
C SER A 93 -2.99 -7.82 -5.46
N SER A 94 -4.05 -7.03 -5.66
CA SER A 94 -5.18 -7.48 -6.45
C SER A 94 -4.75 -7.70 -7.89
N LYS A 95 -4.97 -8.91 -8.40
CA LYS A 95 -4.58 -9.33 -9.74
C LYS A 95 -5.44 -8.66 -10.84
N VAL A 96 -6.60 -8.13 -10.44
CA VAL A 96 -7.61 -7.58 -11.36
C VAL A 96 -7.06 -6.44 -12.23
N PHE A 97 -6.22 -5.56 -11.67
CA PHE A 97 -5.67 -4.44 -12.40
C PHE A 97 -4.63 -4.87 -13.43
N HIS A 98 -3.80 -5.87 -13.11
CA HIS A 98 -2.88 -6.48 -14.08
C HIS A 98 -3.64 -7.21 -15.19
N ASP A 99 -4.70 -7.94 -14.85
CA ASP A 99 -5.55 -8.62 -15.83
C ASP A 99 -6.18 -7.63 -16.82
N TRP A 100 -6.69 -6.49 -16.33
CA TRP A 100 -7.24 -5.43 -17.18
C TRP A 100 -6.19 -4.77 -18.09
N ILE A 101 -4.96 -4.53 -17.62
CA ILE A 101 -3.86 -4.05 -18.47
C ILE A 101 -3.56 -5.05 -19.60
N ASN A 102 -3.62 -6.34 -19.29
CA ASN A 102 -3.37 -7.42 -20.25
C ASN A 102 -4.58 -7.71 -21.17
N GLY A 103 -5.65 -6.92 -21.07
CA GLY A 103 -6.84 -7.05 -21.90
C GLY A 103 -7.87 -8.07 -21.43
N ASN A 104 -7.67 -8.73 -20.28
CA ASN A 104 -8.68 -9.56 -19.66
C ASN A 104 -9.64 -8.70 -18.85
N THR A 105 -10.76 -8.30 -19.43
CA THR A 105 -11.76 -7.39 -18.84
C THR A 105 -12.78 -8.07 -17.93
N SER A 106 -12.46 -9.24 -17.38
CA SER A 106 -13.33 -9.91 -16.42
C SER A 106 -13.56 -9.04 -15.18
N LEU A 107 -14.83 -8.92 -14.78
CA LEU A 107 -15.23 -8.17 -13.59
C LEU A 107 -15.54 -9.16 -12.46
N PRO A 108 -14.65 -9.35 -11.47
CA PRO A 108 -14.96 -10.17 -10.31
C PRO A 108 -16.15 -9.58 -9.55
N ARG A 109 -17.16 -10.39 -9.23
CA ARG A 109 -18.32 -9.94 -8.46
C ARG A 109 -17.89 -9.57 -7.05
N GLY A 110 -18.41 -8.47 -6.53
CA GLY A 110 -18.12 -8.09 -5.16
C GLY A 110 -18.14 -6.60 -4.93
N THR A 111 -18.29 -6.26 -3.65
CA THR A 111 -17.76 -4.99 -3.14
C THR A 111 -16.31 -5.21 -2.74
N HIS A 112 -15.44 -4.24 -3.07
CA HIS A 112 -14.01 -4.26 -2.76
C HIS A 112 -13.61 -3.05 -1.91
N TRP A 113 -12.64 -3.23 -1.01
CA TRP A 113 -12.12 -2.18 -0.13
C TRP A 113 -10.68 -1.85 -0.51
N TRP A 114 -10.51 -1.27 -1.71
CA TRP A 114 -9.21 -0.93 -2.25
C TRP A 114 -8.37 -0.06 -1.33
N VAL A 115 -7.10 -0.44 -1.14
CA VAL A 115 -6.09 0.32 -0.38
C VAL A 115 -4.81 0.44 -1.18
N GLY A 116 -4.17 1.61 -1.19
CA GLY A 116 -2.88 1.79 -1.86
C GLY A 116 -1.73 1.19 -1.07
N GLN A 117 -0.71 0.66 -1.76
CA GLN A 117 0.49 0.09 -1.13
C GLN A 117 1.20 1.08 -0.18
N SER A 118 1.20 2.39 -0.50
CA SER A 118 1.81 3.41 0.35
C SER A 118 1.11 3.53 1.71
N ASP A 119 -0.23 3.43 1.75
CA ASP A 119 -0.99 3.45 3.01
C ASP A 119 -0.74 2.17 3.84
N VAL A 120 -0.63 1.02 3.17
CA VAL A 120 -0.29 -0.26 3.83
C VAL A 120 1.12 -0.20 4.42
N ALA A 121 2.10 0.30 3.64
CA ALA A 121 3.47 0.47 4.08
C ALA A 121 3.57 1.44 5.26
N ASP A 122 2.81 2.53 5.26
CA ASP A 122 2.72 3.47 6.40
C ASP A 122 2.24 2.79 7.68
N ALA A 123 1.14 2.05 7.62
CA ALA A 123 0.66 1.32 8.80
C ALA A 123 1.69 0.31 9.31
N ILE A 124 2.29 -0.49 8.44
CA ILE A 124 3.28 -1.49 8.84
C ILE A 124 4.53 -0.83 9.44
N ALA A 125 5.03 0.26 8.84
CA ALA A 125 6.16 1.01 9.37
C ALA A 125 5.86 1.56 10.76
N ARG A 126 4.67 2.13 10.97
CA ARG A 126 4.24 2.66 12.28
C ARG A 126 4.11 1.56 13.33
N LEU A 127 3.53 0.41 12.98
CA LEU A 127 3.47 -0.75 13.88
C LEU A 127 4.89 -1.20 14.28
N GLY A 128 5.80 -1.30 13.31
CA GLY A 128 7.19 -1.69 13.54
C GLY A 128 7.97 -0.71 14.41
N LEU A 129 7.84 0.59 14.18
CA LEU A 129 8.51 1.63 14.97
C LEU A 129 8.11 1.68 16.44
N HIS A 130 6.91 1.18 16.74
CA HIS A 130 6.39 1.12 18.08
C HIS A 130 6.43 -0.29 18.68
N ALA A 131 7.14 -1.23 18.02
CA ALA A 131 7.23 -2.64 18.38
C ALA A 131 5.85 -3.24 18.72
N GLN A 132 4.83 -2.83 17.98
CA GLN A 132 3.45 -3.14 18.32
C GLN A 132 3.19 -4.63 18.09
N LYS A 133 2.60 -5.30 19.08
CA LYS A 133 2.17 -6.70 18.91
C LYS A 133 1.02 -6.77 17.92
N VAL A 134 1.15 -7.63 16.91
CA VAL A 134 0.17 -7.84 15.86
C VAL A 134 -0.19 -9.33 15.80
N GLU A 135 -1.46 -9.65 15.92
CA GLU A 135 -1.96 -11.03 15.86
C GLU A 135 -3.32 -11.02 15.15
N ASN A 136 -3.39 -11.70 13.99
CA ASN A 136 -4.61 -11.85 13.18
C ASN A 136 -5.34 -10.52 12.91
N MET A 137 -4.60 -9.45 12.59
CA MET A 137 -5.16 -8.16 12.23
C MET A 137 -5.42 -8.09 10.72
N HIS A 138 -6.42 -7.31 10.32
CA HIS A 138 -6.76 -7.12 8.91
C HIS A 138 -6.52 -5.66 8.50
N ILE A 139 -6.06 -5.45 7.26
CA ILE A 139 -5.89 -4.13 6.65
C ILE A 139 -6.60 -4.07 5.30
N CYS A 140 -7.38 -3.00 5.11
CA CYS A 140 -8.11 -2.71 3.88
C CYS A 140 -8.50 -1.22 3.79
N GLY A 141 -9.02 -0.80 2.64
CA GLY A 141 -9.50 0.55 2.39
C GLY A 141 -10.72 0.93 3.21
N ARG A 142 -11.04 2.23 3.26
CA ARG A 142 -12.19 2.75 4.03
C ARG A 142 -13.52 2.62 3.31
N ARG A 143 -13.52 2.63 1.99
CA ARG A 143 -14.72 2.73 1.16
C ARG A 143 -14.86 1.45 0.33
N GLY A 144 -16.08 0.91 0.33
CA GLY A 144 -16.47 -0.15 -0.59
C GLY A 144 -16.69 0.42 -1.99
N TRP A 145 -16.21 -0.29 -3.00
CA TRP A 145 -16.40 0.01 -4.42
C TRP A 145 -17.04 -1.17 -5.12
N ASP A 146 -17.99 -0.89 -6.02
CA ASP A 146 -18.39 -1.86 -7.03
C ASP A 146 -17.22 -2.15 -7.95
N ILE A 147 -17.18 -3.35 -8.50
CA ILE A 147 -16.16 -3.67 -9.48
C ILE A 147 -16.38 -2.88 -10.79
N GLU A 148 -17.62 -2.62 -11.17
CA GLU A 148 -18.02 -1.84 -12.34
C GLU A 148 -17.55 -0.38 -12.20
N GLU A 149 -17.80 0.23 -11.04
CA GLU A 149 -17.33 1.58 -10.72
C GLU A 149 -15.79 1.65 -10.71
N THR A 150 -15.14 0.60 -10.20
CA THR A 150 -13.67 0.49 -10.21
C THR A 150 -13.14 0.40 -11.63
N TYR A 151 -13.76 -0.41 -12.49
CA TYR A 151 -13.36 -0.61 -13.87
C TYR A 151 -13.56 0.65 -14.73
N ASP A 152 -14.66 1.37 -14.53
CA ASP A 152 -14.92 2.64 -15.22
C ASP A 152 -13.90 3.73 -14.89
N GLU A 153 -13.48 3.79 -13.62
CA GLU A 153 -12.39 4.69 -13.19
C GLU A 153 -11.04 4.23 -13.73
N PHE A 154 -10.75 2.93 -13.65
CA PHE A 154 -9.53 2.34 -14.20
C PHE A 154 -9.37 2.64 -15.68
N THR A 155 -10.37 2.31 -16.50
CA THR A 155 -10.30 2.48 -17.97
C THR A 155 -10.11 3.95 -18.34
N HIS A 156 -10.81 4.84 -17.66
CA HIS A 156 -10.67 6.28 -17.89
C HIS A 156 -9.26 6.78 -17.57
N LEU A 157 -8.75 6.49 -16.37
CA LEU A 157 -7.43 6.93 -15.95
C LEU A 157 -6.29 6.27 -16.74
N TRP A 158 -6.46 5.00 -17.13
CA TRP A 158 -5.50 4.28 -17.95
C TRP A 158 -5.39 4.90 -19.34
N SER A 159 -6.52 5.19 -20.00
CA SER A 159 -6.54 5.85 -21.30
C SER A 159 -5.87 7.22 -21.24
N ARG A 160 -6.17 8.03 -20.21
CA ARG A 160 -5.50 9.31 -19.98
C ARG A 160 -4.00 9.16 -19.76
N SER A 161 -3.57 8.17 -18.98
CA SER A 161 -2.15 7.93 -18.71
C SER A 161 -1.39 7.54 -19.99
N LYS A 162 -1.98 6.67 -20.83
CA LYS A 162 -1.42 6.29 -22.13
C LYS A 162 -1.32 7.47 -23.08
N SER A 163 -2.35 8.31 -23.15
CA SER A 163 -2.33 9.56 -23.92
C SER A 163 -1.30 10.57 -23.40
N GLY A 164 -1.13 10.66 -22.08
CA GLY A 164 -0.08 11.46 -21.46
C GLY A 164 1.33 11.01 -21.88
N GLN A 165 1.55 9.70 -21.97
CA GLN A 165 2.83 9.14 -22.41
C GLN A 165 3.06 9.31 -23.93
N SER A 166 2.01 9.19 -24.75
CA SER A 166 2.12 9.30 -26.21
C SER A 166 2.06 10.73 -26.75
N GLY A 167 1.58 11.68 -25.94
CA GLY A 167 1.27 13.05 -26.37
C GLY A 167 0.02 13.17 -27.24
N GLN A 168 -0.72 12.09 -27.46
CA GLN A 168 -1.92 12.07 -28.30
C GLN A 168 -3.19 12.16 -27.44
N PHE A 169 -3.83 13.32 -27.45
CA PHE A 169 -5.07 13.57 -26.69
C PHE A 169 -6.27 13.74 -27.62
N THR A 170 -7.41 13.17 -27.23
CA THR A 170 -8.73 13.51 -27.79
C THR A 170 -9.45 14.50 -26.87
N SER A 171 -10.45 15.22 -27.38
CA SER A 171 -11.24 16.17 -26.58
C SER A 171 -11.89 15.49 -25.36
N GLU A 172 -12.41 14.27 -25.53
CA GLU A 172 -13.02 13.44 -24.48
C GLU A 172 -12.06 13.14 -23.32
N LEU A 173 -10.76 13.02 -23.61
CA LEU A 173 -9.73 12.78 -22.60
C LEU A 173 -9.30 14.04 -21.86
N LEU A 174 -9.65 15.22 -22.37
CA LEU A 174 -9.37 16.50 -21.73
C LEU A 174 -10.54 16.98 -20.87
N GLU A 175 -11.75 16.48 -21.14
CA GLU A 175 -12.93 16.82 -20.34
C GLU A 175 -12.82 16.29 -18.89
N PRO A 176 -13.16 17.13 -17.90
CA PRO A 176 -13.18 16.68 -16.52
C PRO A 176 -14.33 15.71 -16.29
N LYS A 177 -14.02 14.42 -16.09
CA LYS A 177 -15.00 13.43 -15.65
C LYS A 177 -15.35 13.73 -14.19
N PRO A 178 -16.64 13.95 -13.85
CA PRO A 178 -17.04 14.16 -12.47
C PRO A 178 -16.57 12.97 -11.61
N PRO A 179 -16.23 13.18 -10.33
CA PRO A 179 -15.95 12.06 -9.43
C PRO A 179 -17.10 11.06 -9.50
N PRO A 180 -16.81 9.75 -9.45
CA PRO A 180 -17.85 8.73 -9.60
C PRO A 180 -18.91 9.00 -8.54
N ASN A 181 -20.18 9.02 -8.98
CA ASN A 181 -21.31 9.44 -8.16
C ASN A 181 -21.21 8.77 -6.79
N VAL A 182 -20.98 9.57 -5.75
CA VAL A 182 -20.91 9.10 -4.37
C VAL A 182 -22.33 8.71 -3.96
N ARG A 183 -22.77 7.51 -4.35
CA ARG A 183 -24.06 6.98 -3.97
C ARG A 183 -23.90 6.26 -2.64
N VAL A 184 -24.66 6.70 -1.65
CA VAL A 184 -24.89 5.92 -0.43
C VAL A 184 -25.61 4.65 -0.87
N LYS A 185 -24.89 3.52 -0.95
CA LYS A 185 -25.51 2.24 -1.24
C LYS A 185 -26.20 1.73 0.04
N PRO A 186 -27.45 1.24 -0.02
CA PRO A 186 -28.07 0.53 1.08
C PRO A 186 -27.19 -0.65 1.51
N ILE A 187 -27.08 -0.88 2.82
CA ILE A 187 -26.24 -1.94 3.43
C ILE A 187 -26.61 -3.33 2.86
N GLU A 188 -27.85 -3.51 2.42
CA GLU A 188 -28.38 -4.77 1.87
C GLU A 188 -27.76 -5.20 0.53
N ASN A 189 -27.04 -4.33 -0.18
CA ASN A 189 -26.48 -4.61 -1.50
C ASN A 189 -24.98 -4.96 -1.50
N SER A 190 -24.30 -5.01 -0.35
CA SER A 190 -22.89 -5.45 -0.30
C SER A 190 -22.84 -6.97 -0.29
N THR A 191 -22.36 -7.58 -1.37
CA THR A 191 -22.26 -9.04 -1.51
C THR A 191 -21.12 -9.64 -0.68
N ASN A 192 -20.17 -8.82 -0.21
CA ASN A 192 -19.10 -9.20 0.70
C ASN A 192 -19.14 -8.28 1.93
N GLU A 193 -18.69 -8.76 3.08
CA GLU A 193 -18.49 -7.93 4.27
C GLU A 193 -17.09 -7.33 4.29
N ARG A 194 -16.99 -6.10 4.79
CA ARG A 194 -15.70 -5.45 4.99
C ARG A 194 -14.88 -6.22 6.04
N PRO A 195 -13.58 -6.50 5.78
CA PRO A 195 -12.70 -7.04 6.81
C PRO A 195 -12.73 -6.20 8.10
N LYS A 196 -12.72 -6.87 9.26
CA LYS A 196 -12.74 -6.20 10.57
C LYS A 196 -11.39 -5.54 10.84
N ILE A 197 -11.35 -4.21 10.71
CA ILE A 197 -10.13 -3.39 10.88
C ILE A 197 -10.02 -2.70 12.25
N SER A 198 -10.92 -2.98 13.21
CA SER A 198 -10.88 -2.35 14.54
C SER A 198 -9.55 -2.61 15.24
N ASP A 199 -9.02 -3.82 15.09
CA ASP A 199 -7.85 -4.25 15.85
C ASP A 199 -6.59 -3.55 15.32
N LEU A 200 -6.50 -3.34 14.01
CA LEU A 200 -5.50 -2.46 13.38
C LEU A 200 -5.67 -1.01 13.83
N HIS A 201 -6.91 -0.51 13.88
CA HIS A 201 -7.19 0.87 14.29
C HIS A 201 -6.71 1.14 15.72
N GLU A 202 -7.05 0.26 16.65
CA GLU A 202 -6.64 0.36 18.05
C GLU A 202 -5.12 0.17 18.24
N ALA A 203 -4.51 -0.73 17.46
CA ALA A 203 -3.05 -0.92 17.49
C ALA A 203 -2.33 0.37 17.08
N LEU A 204 -2.73 0.99 15.97
CA LEU A 204 -2.14 2.25 15.51
C LEU A 204 -2.43 3.42 16.47
N LEU A 205 -3.65 3.50 17.03
CA LEU A 205 -3.97 4.47 18.08
C LEU A 205 -3.03 4.36 19.28
N LYS A 206 -2.70 3.13 19.71
CA LYS A 206 -1.75 2.90 20.81
C LYS A 206 -0.31 3.27 20.44
N SER A 207 0.07 3.06 19.17
CA SER A 207 1.41 3.38 18.67
C SER A 207 1.69 4.88 18.68
N ASP A 208 0.83 5.69 18.05
CA ASP A 208 1.11 7.12 17.82
C ASP A 208 -0.08 8.06 18.02
N GLY A 209 -1.18 7.57 18.59
CA GLY A 209 -2.40 8.34 18.79
C GLY A 209 -3.23 8.55 17.52
N GLN A 210 -2.81 8.01 16.37
CA GLN A 210 -3.55 8.09 15.12
C GLN A 210 -4.02 6.70 14.70
N GLY A 211 -5.33 6.47 14.70
CA GLY A 211 -5.86 5.19 14.22
C GLY A 211 -5.70 5.00 12.71
N TRP A 212 -6.13 3.84 12.21
CA TRP A 212 -6.12 3.54 10.78
C TRP A 212 -6.91 4.57 9.97
N ARG A 213 -6.19 5.31 9.11
CA ARG A 213 -6.68 6.40 8.27
C ARG A 213 -5.89 6.43 6.95
N PRO A 214 -6.20 5.51 6.00
CA PRO A 214 -5.56 5.53 4.69
C PRO A 214 -5.82 6.87 4.01
N ALA A 215 -4.75 7.47 3.48
CA ALA A 215 -4.78 8.80 2.90
C ALA A 215 -5.16 8.77 1.42
N GLN A 216 -4.84 7.69 0.72
CA GLN A 216 -5.06 7.59 -0.72
C GLN A 216 -6.51 7.22 -1.03
N ASN A 217 -7.09 7.91 -2.01
CA ASN A 217 -8.31 7.47 -2.65
C ASN A 217 -8.00 6.51 -3.81
N LEU A 218 -9.03 5.85 -4.35
CA LEU A 218 -8.89 4.91 -5.46
C LEU A 218 -8.12 5.50 -6.65
N ARG A 219 -8.42 6.75 -7.05
CA ARG A 219 -7.75 7.39 -8.19
C ARG A 219 -6.25 7.56 -7.94
N VAL A 220 -5.86 8.04 -6.75
CA VAL A 220 -4.44 8.21 -6.40
C VAL A 220 -3.71 6.87 -6.40
N ALA A 221 -4.30 5.84 -5.79
CA ALA A 221 -3.73 4.50 -5.78
C ALA A 221 -3.58 3.93 -7.21
N LEU A 222 -4.58 4.11 -8.08
CA LEU A 222 -4.51 3.72 -9.49
C LEU A 222 -3.43 4.49 -10.25
N MET A 223 -3.28 5.79 -10.02
CA MET A 223 -2.23 6.58 -10.67
C MET A 223 -0.83 6.10 -10.27
N HIS A 224 -0.61 5.73 -9.00
CA HIS A 224 0.65 5.14 -8.56
C HIS A 224 0.88 3.77 -9.22
N PHE A 225 -0.15 2.93 -9.30
CA PHE A 225 -0.09 1.68 -10.04
C PHE A 225 0.31 1.89 -11.50
N PHE A 226 -0.32 2.84 -12.19
CA PHE A 226 0.02 3.16 -13.59
C PHE A 226 1.45 3.66 -13.74
N ALA A 227 1.92 4.52 -12.84
CA ALA A 227 3.30 4.98 -12.86
C ALA A 227 4.29 3.82 -12.80
N GLY A 228 4.04 2.80 -11.96
CA GLY A 228 4.93 1.66 -11.80
C GLY A 228 4.84 0.59 -12.90
N VAL A 229 3.70 0.42 -13.55
CA VAL A 229 3.58 -0.51 -14.71
C VAL A 229 4.03 0.12 -16.03
N MET A 230 4.20 1.45 -16.06
CA MET A 230 4.66 2.21 -17.23
C MET A 230 6.14 2.64 -17.14
N SER A 231 6.77 2.49 -15.97
CA SER A 231 8.19 2.78 -15.72
C SER A 231 9.11 1.67 -16.23
#